data_AF-A0A410RMK8-F1
#
_entry.id   AF-A0A410RMK8-F1
#
_cell.length_a   1.000
_cell.length_b   1.000
_cell.length_c   1.000
_cell.angle_alpha   90.00
_cell.angle_beta   90.00
_cell.angle_gamma   90.00
#
_symmetry.space_group_name_H-M   'P 1'
#
loop_
_entity.id
_entity.type
_entity.pdbx_description
1 polymer ?
#
loop_
_entity_poly.entity_id
_entity_poly.type
_entity_poly.pdbx_seq_one_letter_code
_entity_poly.pdbx_strand_id
1 'polypeptide(L)'
;MSTTREVCLLIGPEDQVLWGDSFDDPMALPDSRPRWEAIWSLRDTLVEITHSHPEGPLAFSQEDETTMAALQAALGRPLRFSVVAPDGMVVRMGGEDVLVHDEPAWAAPLRIASGLLYGRPRPGPTILQEDGLLLERAHRKP
;
A
#
# COMPACT_ATOMS: atom_id res chain seq x y z
N MET A 1 7.52 -16.54 12.94
CA MET A 1 7.63 -15.38 12.04
C MET A 1 6.30 -15.29 11.31
N SER A 2 5.60 -14.16 11.37
CA SER A 2 4.43 -13.96 10.51
C SER A 2 4.96 -13.78 9.09
N THR A 3 4.52 -14.60 8.14
CA THR A 3 4.86 -14.43 6.73
C THR A 3 4.01 -13.31 6.16
N THR A 4 4.68 -12.27 5.65
CA THR A 4 4.05 -11.19 4.90
C THR A 4 3.62 -11.70 3.53
N ARG A 5 2.55 -11.12 2.99
CA ARG A 5 2.03 -11.46 1.65
C ARG A 5 1.33 -10.26 1.06
N GLU A 6 1.37 -10.14 -0.25
CA GLU A 6 0.61 -9.11 -0.92
C GLU A 6 -0.86 -9.55 -1.08
N VAL A 7 -1.79 -8.65 -0.80
CA VAL A 7 -3.24 -8.87 -0.87
C VAL A 7 -3.86 -7.78 -1.72
N CYS A 8 -4.70 -8.16 -2.67
CA CYS A 8 -5.50 -7.25 -3.49
C CYS A 8 -6.99 -7.46 -3.21
N LEU A 9 -7.74 -6.37 -3.11
CA LEU A 9 -9.20 -6.38 -2.98
C LEU A 9 -9.85 -5.55 -4.09
N LEU A 10 -11.02 -6.02 -4.53
CA LEU A 10 -11.94 -5.28 -5.38
C LEU A 10 -13.06 -4.72 -4.51
N ILE A 11 -13.24 -3.41 -4.50
CA ILE A 11 -14.18 -2.70 -3.65
C ILE A 11 -15.31 -2.13 -4.49
N GLY A 12 -16.55 -2.34 -4.04
CA GLY A 12 -17.77 -1.83 -4.64
C GLY A 12 -18.29 -0.57 -3.95
N PRO A 13 -19.56 -0.20 -4.19
CA PRO A 13 -20.20 0.91 -3.50
C PRO A 13 -20.22 0.69 -1.98
N GLU A 14 -20.23 1.79 -1.23
CA GLU A 14 -20.34 1.76 0.24
C GLU A 14 -19.28 0.89 0.93
N ASP A 15 -18.04 0.92 0.39
CA ASP A 15 -16.88 0.20 0.96
C ASP A 15 -17.04 -1.33 1.02
N GLN A 16 -17.96 -1.90 0.22
CA GLN A 16 -18.17 -3.34 0.16
C GLN A 16 -16.99 -4.05 -0.53
N VAL A 17 -16.36 -5.02 0.14
CA VAL A 17 -15.40 -5.93 -0.49
C VAL A 17 -16.16 -6.91 -1.40
N LEU A 18 -15.94 -6.83 -2.72
CA LEU A 18 -16.58 -7.67 -3.72
C LEU A 18 -15.79 -8.97 -3.98
N TRP A 19 -14.46 -8.88 -3.91
CA TRP A 19 -13.54 -9.98 -4.22
C TRP A 19 -12.14 -9.69 -3.64
N GLY A 20 -11.31 -10.73 -3.49
CA GLY A 20 -9.90 -10.56 -3.17
C GLY A 20 -9.04 -11.76 -3.56
N ASP A 21 -7.75 -11.52 -3.79
CA ASP A 21 -6.70 -12.52 -3.91
C ASP A 21 -5.45 -12.13 -3.11
N SER A 22 -4.55 -13.10 -2.94
CA SER A 22 -3.29 -12.91 -2.23
C SER A 22 -2.20 -13.81 -2.81
N PHE A 23 -0.95 -13.36 -2.72
CA PHE A 23 0.21 -14.12 -3.16
C PHE A 23 1.29 -14.12 -2.09
N ASP A 24 1.96 -15.25 -1.91
CA ASP A 24 2.96 -15.41 -0.84
C ASP A 24 4.23 -14.59 -1.06
N ASP A 25 4.40 -13.95 -2.23
CA ASP A 25 5.44 -12.95 -2.47
C ASP A 25 4.98 -11.60 -1.86
N PRO A 26 5.71 -11.04 -0.88
CA PRO A 26 5.36 -9.76 -0.26
C PRO A 26 5.73 -8.53 -1.12
N MET A 27 6.41 -8.72 -2.24
CA MET A 27 6.94 -7.64 -3.10
C MET A 27 6.27 -7.58 -4.47
N ALA A 28 5.42 -8.54 -4.82
CA ALA A 28 4.75 -8.56 -6.11
C ALA A 28 3.41 -9.31 -6.07
N LEU A 29 2.38 -8.67 -6.63
CA LEU A 29 1.16 -9.33 -7.10
C LEU A 29 1.35 -9.75 -8.56
N PRO A 30 1.63 -11.03 -8.85
CA PRO A 30 1.75 -11.48 -10.22
C PRO A 30 0.42 -11.32 -10.96
N ASP A 31 0.53 -11.28 -12.29
CA ASP A 31 -0.63 -11.29 -13.15
C ASP A 31 -1.52 -12.53 -12.88
N SER A 32 -2.82 -12.31 -12.72
CA SER A 32 -3.74 -13.32 -12.22
C SER A 32 -4.99 -13.37 -13.09
N ARG A 33 -5.14 -14.46 -13.84
CA ARG A 33 -6.34 -14.69 -14.66
C ARG A 33 -7.63 -14.60 -13.83
N PRO A 34 -7.73 -15.21 -12.62
CA PRO A 34 -8.90 -15.05 -11.77
C PRO A 34 -9.19 -13.58 -11.41
N ARG A 35 -8.15 -12.77 -11.16
CA ARG A 35 -8.30 -11.33 -10.87
C ARG A 35 -8.85 -10.57 -12.08
N TRP A 36 -8.33 -10.83 -13.27
CA TRP A 36 -8.87 -10.24 -14.50
C TRP A 36 -10.31 -10.63 -14.77
N GLU A 37 -10.65 -11.90 -14.58
CA GLU A 37 -12.03 -12.39 -14.74
C GLU A 37 -12.97 -11.74 -13.71
N ALA A 38 -12.52 -11.56 -12.46
CA ALA A 38 -13.28 -10.87 -11.42
C ALA A 38 -13.47 -9.38 -11.73
N ILE A 39 -12.40 -8.66 -12.09
CA ILE A 39 -12.46 -7.25 -12.51
C ILE A 39 -13.43 -7.10 -13.67
N TRP A 40 -13.31 -7.94 -14.70
CA TRP A 40 -14.21 -7.87 -15.85
C TRP A 40 -15.65 -8.14 -15.43
N SER A 41 -15.91 -9.19 -14.65
CA SER A 41 -17.27 -9.58 -14.24
C SER A 41 -17.95 -8.53 -13.34
N LEU A 42 -17.17 -7.78 -12.55
CA LEU A 42 -17.63 -6.76 -11.62
C LEU A 42 -17.52 -5.33 -12.21
N ARG A 43 -17.17 -5.19 -13.49
CA ARG A 43 -16.85 -3.90 -14.14
C ARG A 43 -17.90 -2.81 -14.02
N ASP A 44 -19.18 -3.16 -13.81
CA ASP A 44 -20.27 -2.19 -13.70
C ASP A 44 -20.44 -1.67 -12.26
N THR A 45 -19.97 -2.43 -11.25
CA THR A 45 -20.10 -2.09 -9.82
C THR A 45 -18.78 -1.75 -9.14
N LEU A 46 -17.64 -2.09 -9.75
CA LEU A 46 -16.31 -1.86 -9.19
C LEU A 46 -16.02 -0.37 -8.95
N VAL A 47 -15.69 0.03 -7.73
CA VAL A 47 -15.40 1.44 -7.40
C VAL A 47 -13.90 1.65 -7.21
N GLU A 48 -13.22 0.70 -6.56
CA GLU A 48 -11.82 0.82 -6.21
C GLU A 48 -11.10 -0.54 -6.32
N ILE A 49 -9.84 -0.49 -6.78
CA ILE A 49 -8.91 -1.62 -6.68
C ILE A 49 -7.82 -1.21 -5.70
N THR A 50 -7.61 -2.02 -4.67
CA THR A 50 -6.62 -1.76 -3.64
C THR A 50 -5.68 -2.93 -3.50
N HIS A 51 -4.41 -2.66 -3.19
CA HIS A 51 -3.47 -3.69 -2.78
C HIS A 51 -2.61 -3.24 -1.60
N SER A 52 -1.98 -4.21 -0.94
CA SER A 52 -1.05 -3.96 0.16
C SER A 52 0.38 -3.92 -0.35
N HIS A 53 1.25 -3.16 0.30
CA HIS A 53 2.69 -3.34 0.20
C HIS A 53 3.22 -3.69 1.59
N PRO A 54 3.24 -4.97 2.00
CA PRO A 54 3.63 -5.35 3.36
C PRO A 54 5.04 -4.89 3.75
N GLU A 55 5.94 -4.81 2.78
CA GLU A 55 7.31 -4.31 2.96
C GLU A 55 7.49 -2.88 2.43
N GLY A 56 6.40 -2.21 2.04
CA GLY A 56 6.42 -0.91 1.35
C GLY A 56 6.93 -0.99 -0.08
N PRO A 57 7.08 0.16 -0.76
CA PRO A 57 6.87 1.53 -0.25
C PRO A 57 5.39 1.93 -0.13
N LEU A 58 5.10 3.03 0.58
CA LEU A 58 3.79 3.70 0.54
C LEU A 58 3.67 4.55 -0.74
N ALA A 59 3.67 3.88 -1.90
CA ALA A 59 3.59 4.50 -3.22
C ALA A 59 3.21 3.44 -4.24
N PHE A 60 2.68 3.85 -5.39
CA PHE A 60 2.50 2.99 -6.55
C PHE A 60 3.85 2.75 -7.27
N SER A 61 4.08 1.52 -7.70
CA SER A 61 5.19 1.16 -8.58
C SER A 61 4.90 1.53 -10.05
N GLN A 62 5.91 1.50 -10.91
CA GLN A 62 5.70 1.69 -12.35
C GLN A 62 4.78 0.61 -12.94
N GLU A 63 4.85 -0.62 -12.44
CA GLU A 63 3.99 -1.72 -12.87
C GLU A 63 2.53 -1.43 -12.53
N ASP A 64 2.26 -0.94 -11.32
CA ASP A 64 0.93 -0.45 -10.92
C ASP A 64 0.45 0.62 -11.87
N GLU A 65 1.29 1.62 -12.19
CA GLU A 65 0.89 2.73 -13.06
C GLU A 65 0.46 2.28 -14.45
N THR A 66 1.22 1.35 -15.05
CA THR A 66 0.86 0.79 -16.35
C THR A 66 -0.43 -0.04 -16.28
N THR A 67 -0.64 -0.79 -15.20
CA THR A 67 -1.85 -1.60 -14.97
C THR A 67 -3.08 -0.71 -14.74
N MET A 68 -2.94 0.32 -13.92
CA MET A 68 -3.97 1.33 -13.66
C MET A 68 -4.39 2.05 -14.95
N ALA A 69 -3.44 2.40 -15.80
CA ALA A 69 -3.71 3.03 -17.10
C ALA A 69 -4.47 2.07 -18.05
N ALA A 70 -4.03 0.81 -18.13
CA ALA A 70 -4.68 -0.21 -18.94
C ALA A 70 -6.13 -0.48 -18.48
N LEU A 71 -6.35 -0.57 -17.17
CA LEU A 71 -7.68 -0.76 -16.59
C LEU A 71 -8.61 0.41 -16.87
N GLN A 72 -8.16 1.65 -16.66
CA GLN A 72 -8.96 2.84 -16.97
C GLN A 72 -9.32 2.91 -18.46
N ALA A 73 -8.37 2.61 -19.34
CA ALA A 73 -8.61 2.58 -20.79
C ALA A 73 -9.62 1.49 -21.18
N ALA A 74 -9.50 0.28 -20.61
CA ALA A 74 -10.36 -0.85 -20.93
C ALA A 74 -11.79 -0.69 -20.39
N LEU A 75 -11.94 -0.12 -19.19
CA LEU A 75 -13.24 0.10 -18.56
C LEU A 75 -13.97 1.34 -19.10
N GLY A 76 -13.23 2.29 -19.70
CA GLY A 76 -13.80 3.50 -20.29
C GLY A 76 -14.41 4.47 -19.26
N ARG A 77 -14.08 4.30 -17.97
CA ARG A 77 -14.59 5.12 -16.88
C ARG A 77 -13.54 5.30 -15.77
N PRO A 78 -13.67 6.34 -14.93
CA PRO A 78 -12.81 6.48 -13.76
C PRO A 78 -12.92 5.28 -12.81
N LEU A 79 -11.77 4.88 -12.27
CA LEU A 79 -11.63 3.86 -11.25
C LEU A 79 -10.64 4.37 -10.20
N ARG A 80 -10.95 4.16 -8.92
CA ARG A 80 -10.08 4.56 -7.81
C ARG A 80 -9.04 3.46 -7.55
N PHE A 81 -7.86 3.88 -7.14
CA PHE A 81 -6.77 2.96 -6.80
C PHE A 81 -6.15 3.34 -5.47
N SER A 82 -5.79 2.37 -4.63
CA SER A 82 -5.11 2.64 -3.36
C SER A 82 -4.06 1.60 -3.01
N VAL A 83 -3.11 2.03 -2.19
CA VAL A 83 -2.05 1.20 -1.61
C VAL A 83 -2.12 1.31 -0.10
N VAL A 84 -2.10 0.17 0.59
CA VAL A 84 -2.00 0.09 2.05
C VAL A 84 -0.62 -0.46 2.43
N ALA A 85 0.17 0.31 3.15
CA ALA A 85 1.52 -0.08 3.58
C ALA A 85 1.67 0.03 5.12
N PRO A 86 2.82 -0.34 5.71
CA PRO A 86 3.04 -0.19 7.15
C PRO A 86 2.90 1.26 7.62
N ASP A 87 3.32 2.20 6.78
CA ASP A 87 3.44 3.61 7.13
C ASP A 87 2.16 4.43 6.83
N GLY A 88 1.12 3.79 6.27
CA GLY A 88 -0.18 4.43 6.02
C GLY A 88 -0.96 3.82 4.86
N MET A 89 -1.90 4.60 4.32
CA MET A 89 -2.64 4.29 3.10
C MET A 89 -2.61 5.52 2.18
N VAL A 90 -2.40 5.29 0.88
CA VAL A 90 -2.51 6.32 -0.16
C VAL A 90 -3.58 5.94 -1.15
N VAL A 91 -4.28 6.95 -1.68
CA VAL A 91 -5.25 6.80 -2.76
C VAL A 91 -4.90 7.74 -3.90
N ARG A 92 -4.99 7.25 -5.14
CA ARG A 92 -4.91 8.09 -6.32
C ARG A 92 -6.25 8.76 -6.62
N MET A 93 -6.27 10.09 -6.56
CA MET A 93 -7.42 10.93 -6.90
C MET A 93 -6.99 12.02 -7.87
N GLY A 94 -7.63 12.09 -9.04
CA GLY A 94 -7.33 13.14 -10.03
C GLY A 94 -5.89 13.13 -10.56
N GLY A 95 -5.18 11.99 -10.47
CA GLY A 95 -3.78 11.86 -10.86
C GLY A 95 -2.78 12.17 -9.75
N GLU A 96 -3.24 12.53 -8.55
CA GLU A 96 -2.38 12.77 -7.38
C GLU A 96 -2.56 11.67 -6.33
N ASP A 97 -1.46 11.33 -5.65
CA ASP A 97 -1.47 10.40 -4.52
C ASP A 97 -1.71 11.15 -3.23
N VAL A 98 -2.83 10.85 -2.58
CA VAL A 98 -3.29 11.52 -1.36
C VAL A 98 -3.22 10.54 -0.19
N LEU A 99 -2.58 10.96 0.90
CA LEU A 99 -2.55 10.21 2.15
C LEU A 99 -3.96 10.13 2.76
N VAL A 100 -4.38 8.94 3.15
CA VAL A 100 -5.65 8.70 3.83
C VAL A 100 -5.42 8.71 5.34
N HIS A 101 -6.05 9.65 6.03
CA HIS A 101 -5.95 9.76 7.50
C HIS A 101 -6.91 8.81 8.21
N ASP A 102 -8.16 8.75 7.75
CA ASP A 102 -9.20 7.86 8.28
C ASP A 102 -9.40 6.71 7.29
N GLU A 103 -8.74 5.58 7.56
CA GLU A 103 -8.82 4.41 6.68
C GLU A 103 -10.25 3.82 6.66
N PRO A 104 -10.75 3.40 5.49
CA PRO A 104 -12.03 2.74 5.38
C PRO A 104 -12.02 1.37 6.10
N ALA A 105 -13.19 0.90 6.51
CA ALA A 105 -13.31 -0.30 7.34
C ALA A 105 -12.71 -1.57 6.70
N TRP A 106 -12.68 -1.65 5.36
CA TRP A 106 -12.07 -2.77 4.63
C TRP A 106 -10.53 -2.81 4.73
N ALA A 107 -9.87 -1.71 5.10
CA ALA A 107 -8.41 -1.68 5.22
C ALA A 107 -7.90 -2.55 6.38
N ALA A 108 -8.66 -2.64 7.48
CA ALA A 108 -8.30 -3.47 8.63
C ALA A 108 -8.16 -4.98 8.30
N PRO A 109 -9.15 -5.65 7.67
CA PRO A 109 -8.98 -7.05 7.26
C PRO A 109 -7.88 -7.23 6.21
N LEU A 110 -7.67 -6.28 5.29
CA LEU A 110 -6.54 -6.31 4.35
C LEU A 110 -5.20 -6.31 5.09
N ARG A 111 -5.03 -5.41 6.06
CA ARG A 111 -3.82 -5.34 6.89
C ARG A 111 -3.55 -6.66 7.60
N ILE A 112 -4.58 -7.26 8.21
CA ILE A 112 -4.46 -8.56 8.88
C ILE A 112 -4.05 -9.65 7.89
N ALA A 113 -4.71 -9.73 6.73
CA ALA A 113 -4.44 -10.74 5.71
C ALA A 113 -3.03 -10.62 5.11
N SER A 114 -2.52 -9.39 4.98
CA SER A 114 -1.18 -9.09 4.45
C SER A 114 -0.05 -9.29 5.49
N GLY A 115 -0.39 -9.46 6.76
CA GLY A 115 0.59 -9.50 7.85
C GLY A 115 1.09 -8.11 8.27
N LEU A 116 0.40 -7.04 7.84
CA LEU A 116 0.65 -5.62 8.16
C LEU A 116 0.22 -5.23 9.59
N LEU A 117 0.23 -6.17 10.56
CA LEU A 117 -0.16 -5.88 11.94
C LEU A 117 0.62 -4.65 12.43
N TYR A 118 -0.09 -3.63 12.91
CA TYR A 118 0.48 -2.38 13.45
C TYR A 118 1.69 -2.70 14.36
N GLY A 119 2.90 -2.51 13.83
CA GLY A 119 4.03 -3.32 14.29
C GLY A 119 5.39 -2.75 13.90
N ARG A 120 5.65 -1.56 14.43
CA ARG A 120 6.87 -0.73 14.42
C ARG A 120 6.90 0.35 13.33
N PRO A 121 7.04 1.63 13.72
CA PRO A 121 7.53 2.65 12.80
C PRO A 121 8.84 2.14 12.22
N ARG A 122 9.00 2.15 10.90
CA ARG A 122 10.36 2.07 10.36
C ARG A 122 11.12 3.28 10.90
N PRO A 123 12.31 3.11 11.50
CA PRO A 123 13.16 4.27 11.71
C PRO A 123 13.34 4.92 10.34
N GLY A 124 12.98 6.21 10.24
CA GLY A 124 13.31 7.02 9.07
C GLY A 124 14.81 6.91 8.78
N PRO A 125 15.25 7.26 7.56
CA PRO A 125 16.64 7.06 7.16
C PRO A 125 17.57 7.61 8.25
N THR A 126 18.35 6.73 8.87
CA THR A 126 19.44 7.11 9.75
C THR A 126 20.40 7.93 8.91
N ILE A 127 20.28 9.26 8.99
CA ILE A 127 21.37 10.14 8.61
C ILE A 127 22.46 9.84 9.63
N LEU A 128 23.45 9.06 9.21
CA LEU A 128 24.70 8.94 9.96
C LEU A 128 25.25 10.35 10.08
N GLN A 129 25.17 10.91 11.29
CA GLN A 129 25.90 12.11 11.64
C GLN A 129 27.36 11.65 11.76
N GLU A 130 28.09 11.72 10.65
CA GLU A 130 29.54 11.82 10.71
C GLU A 130 29.83 13.13 11.46
N ASP A 131 30.36 13.02 12.67
CA ASP A 131 31.37 13.95 13.20
C ASP A 131 31.84 13.44 14.56
N GLY A 132 32.99 12.77 14.55
CA GLY A 132 33.75 12.52 15.75
C GLY A 132 34.37 13.81 16.26
N LEU A 133 34.22 14.10 17.55
CA LEU A 133 35.35 14.54 18.39
C LEU A 133 34.97 14.48 19.88
N LEU A 134 35.69 13.65 20.61
CA LEU A 134 35.79 13.70 22.07
C LEU A 134 36.60 14.96 22.43
N LEU A 135 36.04 15.87 23.21
CA LEU A 135 36.80 16.90 23.90
C LEU A 135 36.31 17.02 25.34
N GLU A 136 36.92 16.23 26.22
CA GLU A 136 36.90 16.50 27.65
C GLU A 136 37.60 17.84 27.92
N ARG A 137 36.84 18.82 28.43
CA ARG A 137 37.38 19.92 29.23
C ARG A 137 36.39 20.30 30.32
N ALA A 138 36.71 19.97 31.57
CA ALA A 138 36.24 20.73 32.71
C ALA A 138 37.43 21.00 33.64
N HIS A 139 37.98 22.21 33.51
CA HIS A 139 38.93 22.81 34.44
C HIS A 139 38.26 23.09 35.80
N ARG A 140 39.07 22.93 36.85
CA ARG A 140 38.85 23.32 38.25
C ARG A 140 38.10 24.64 38.43
N LYS A 141 37.25 24.69 39.47
CA LYS A 141 36.83 25.92 40.16
C LYS A 141 37.72 26.14 41.40
N PRO A 142 37.83 27.40 41.87
CA PRO A 142 38.95 27.92 42.66
C PRO A 142 39.10 27.32 44.05
#